data_AF-A0A941T6R8-F1
#
_entry.id   AF-A0A941T6R8-F1
#
_cell.length_a   1.000
_cell.length_b   1.000
_cell.length_c   1.000
_cell.angle_alpha   90.00
_cell.angle_beta   90.00
_cell.angle_gamma   90.00
#
_symmetry.space_group_name_H-M   'P 1'
#
loop_
_entity.id
_entity.type
_entity.pdbx_description
1 polymer ?
#
loop_
_entity_poly.entity_id
_entity_poly.type
_entity_poly.pdbx_seq_one_letter_code
_entity_poly.pdbx_strand_id
1 'polypeptide(L)'
;MPSESKWIWIAGRSIEDWLDASVGKSTCCSACGGAECRTLEVGRETFEAIPEQLILKAALLAAAASLGAGGDGGAGSGAQPPGCCSGA
;
A
#
# COMPACT_ATOMS: atom_id res chain seq x y z
N MET A 1 -7.57 -3.09 14.47
CA MET A 1 -6.94 -2.02 15.27
C MET A 1 -6.79 -0.78 14.38
N PRO A 2 -6.82 0.46 14.90
CA PRO A 2 -6.77 1.67 14.06
C PRO A 2 -5.55 1.75 13.13
N SER A 3 -4.43 1.14 13.52
CA SER A 3 -3.20 1.00 12.73
C SER A 3 -3.31 0.09 11.50
N GLU A 4 -4.37 -0.72 11.40
CA GLU A 4 -4.66 -1.58 10.25
C GLU A 4 -5.60 -0.91 9.23
N SER A 5 -6.18 0.25 9.56
CA SER A 5 -7.00 0.99 8.60
C SER A 5 -6.07 1.74 7.65
N LYS A 6 -6.26 1.58 6.32
CA LYS A 6 -5.56 2.23 5.18
C LYS A 6 -4.55 1.38 4.39
N TRP A 7 -4.59 0.05 4.43
CA TRP A 7 -3.83 -0.75 3.46
C TRP A 7 -4.41 -0.62 2.06
N ILE A 8 -3.65 -0.02 1.16
CA ILE A 8 -3.97 0.01 -0.27
C ILE A 8 -3.02 -0.99 -0.94
N TRP A 9 -3.61 -1.97 -1.62
CA TRP A 9 -2.88 -2.93 -2.43
C TRP A 9 -3.13 -2.62 -3.89
N ILE A 10 -2.05 -2.49 -4.67
CA ILE A 10 -2.10 -2.24 -6.11
C ILE A 10 -1.29 -3.34 -6.77
N ALA A 11 -1.89 -4.09 -7.70
CA ALA A 11 -1.24 -5.20 -8.40
C ALA A 11 -0.50 -6.19 -7.45
N GLY A 12 -1.12 -6.52 -6.31
CA GLY A 12 -0.59 -7.50 -5.36
C GLY A 12 0.58 -7.02 -4.48
N ARG A 13 0.92 -5.73 -4.52
CA ARG A 13 1.95 -5.10 -3.67
C ARG A 13 1.35 -3.92 -2.90
N SER A 14 1.88 -3.65 -1.71
CA SER A 14 1.42 -2.53 -0.87
C SER A 14 1.78 -1.19 -1.50
N ILE A 15 1.01 -0.14 -1.20
CA ILE A 15 1.31 1.22 -1.68
C ILE A 15 2.65 1.73 -1.14
N GLU A 16 3.04 1.29 0.06
CA GLU A 16 4.34 1.57 0.67
C GLU A 16 5.47 1.04 -0.21
N ASP A 17 5.39 -0.22 -0.61
CA ASP A 17 6.40 -0.86 -1.44
C ASP A 17 6.47 -0.24 -2.86
N TRP A 18 5.34 0.27 -3.38
CA TRP A 18 5.33 0.99 -4.66
C TRP A 18 5.97 2.37 -4.56
N LEU A 19 5.89 3.02 -3.41
CA LEU A 19 6.38 4.38 -3.19
C LEU A 19 7.77 4.45 -2.55
N ASP A 20 8.36 3.30 -2.21
CA ASP A 20 9.57 3.20 -1.39
C ASP A 20 9.40 3.94 -0.06
N ALA A 21 8.27 3.68 0.60
CA ALA A 21 7.84 4.37 1.81
C ALA A 21 7.94 3.45 3.04
N SER A 22 8.12 4.04 4.22
CA SER A 22 8.01 3.34 5.50
C SER A 22 6.64 3.55 6.16
N VAL A 23 6.30 2.60 7.04
CA VAL A 23 5.13 2.72 7.91
C VAL A 23 5.56 3.31 9.25
N GLY A 24 5.04 4.50 9.56
CA GLY A 24 5.19 5.12 10.85
C GLY A 24 3.92 4.99 11.71
N LYS A 25 3.97 5.62 12.89
CA LYS A 25 2.83 5.74 13.80
C LYS A 25 2.80 7.13 14.42
N SER A 26 1.59 7.60 14.69
CA SER A 26 1.34 8.89 15.33
C SER A 26 -0.01 8.89 16.03
N THR A 27 -0.16 9.78 17.00
CA THR A 27 -1.43 9.98 17.70
C THR A 27 -2.40 10.75 16.81
N CYS A 28 -3.51 10.11 16.39
CA CYS A 28 -4.49 10.74 15.52
C CYS A 28 -5.63 11.38 16.33
N CYS A 29 -5.72 12.71 16.31
CA CYS A 29 -6.73 13.49 17.02
C CYS A 29 -8.10 13.56 16.33
N SER A 30 -8.30 12.84 15.23
CA SER A 30 -9.54 12.88 14.42
C SER A 30 -10.31 11.57 14.53
N ALA A 31 -10.49 10.84 13.43
CA ALA A 31 -11.28 9.61 13.34
C ALA A 31 -10.79 8.50 14.30
N CYS A 32 -9.51 8.51 14.68
CA CYS A 32 -8.94 7.53 15.60
C CYS A 32 -9.07 7.92 17.09
N GLY A 33 -9.58 9.11 17.42
CA GLY A 33 -9.90 9.51 18.79
C GLY A 33 -8.72 9.49 19.78
N GLY A 34 -7.52 9.86 19.32
CA GLY A 34 -6.30 9.86 20.13
C GLY A 34 -5.57 8.51 20.17
N ALA A 35 -6.03 7.52 19.41
CA ALA A 35 -5.28 6.28 19.23
C ALA A 35 -4.10 6.46 18.27
N GLU A 36 -3.10 5.59 18.41
CA GLU A 36 -1.99 5.46 17.46
C GLU A 36 -2.51 4.97 16.11
N CYS A 37 -2.37 5.82 15.09
CA CYS A 37 -2.76 5.56 13.72
C CYS A 37 -1.55 5.42 12.80
N ARG A 38 -1.74 4.69 11.70
CA ARG A 38 -0.68 4.42 10.73
C ARG A 38 -0.38 5.68 9.94
N THR A 39 0.91 5.99 9.79
CA THR A 39 1.39 7.02 8.88
C THR A 39 2.17 6.42 7.72
N LEU A 40 2.15 7.12 6.59
CA LEU A 40 2.99 6.82 5.44
C LEU A 40 4.18 7.80 5.45
N GLU A 41 5.39 7.28 5.39
CA GLU A 41 6.61 8.09 5.40
C GLU A 41 7.32 7.96 4.04
N VAL A 42 7.39 9.06 3.29
CA VAL A 42 8.05 9.10 1.98
C VAL A 42 9.19 10.09 2.04
N GLY A 43 10.43 9.58 2.03
CA GLY A 43 11.62 10.42 2.20
C GLY A 43 11.66 11.09 3.57
N ARG A 44 11.40 12.41 3.62
CA ARG A 44 11.39 13.20 4.86
C ARG A 44 9.99 13.66 5.28
N GLU A 45 8.96 13.26 4.54
CA GLU A 45 7.58 13.66 4.79
C GLU A 45 6.79 12.51 5.41
N THR A 46 5.93 12.84 6.36
CA THR A 46 5.06 11.89 7.07
C THR A 46 3.60 12.30 6.87
N PHE A 47 2.76 11.34 6.50
CA PHE A 47 1.36 11.56 6.15
C PHE A 47 0.42 10.68 6.99
N GLU A 48 -0.47 11.32 7.75
CA GLU A 48 -1.61 10.66 8.43
C GLU A 48 -2.65 10.10 7.45
N ALA A 49 -2.83 10.81 6.34
CA ALA A 49 -3.74 10.45 5.26
C ALA A 49 -2.95 10.45 3.96
N ILE A 50 -3.09 9.38 3.19
CA ILE A 50 -2.35 9.22 1.94
C ILE A 50 -2.85 10.27 0.94
N PRO A 51 -2.00 11.21 0.49
CA PRO A 51 -2.35 12.18 -0.54
C PRO A 51 -2.74 11.50 -1.85
N GLU A 52 -3.73 12.06 -2.56
CA GLU A 52 -4.25 11.51 -3.82
C GLU A 52 -3.15 11.32 -4.87
N GLN A 53 -2.20 12.25 -4.94
CA GLN A 53 -1.08 12.22 -5.87
C GLN A 53 -0.17 11.00 -5.62
N LEU A 54 -0.02 10.56 -4.37
CA LEU A 54 0.77 9.37 -4.05
C LEU A 54 0.05 8.08 -4.47
N ILE A 55 -1.28 8.05 -4.37
CA ILE A 55 -2.09 6.94 -4.88
C ILE A 55 -1.94 6.84 -6.41
N LEU A 56 -2.06 7.97 -7.12
CA LEU A 56 -1.88 8.01 -8.57
C LEU A 56 -0.46 7.61 -8.98
N LYS A 57 0.57 8.10 -8.28
CA LYS A 57 1.96 7.71 -8.52
C LYS A 57 2.16 6.20 -8.37
N ALA A 58 1.67 5.61 -7.29
CA ALA A 58 1.76 4.17 -7.06
C ALA A 58 1.03 3.37 -8.15
N ALA A 59 -0.16 3.82 -8.56
CA ALA A 59 -0.92 3.19 -9.64
C ALA A 59 -0.18 3.25 -10.99
N LEU A 60 0.46 4.39 -11.32
CA LEU A 60 1.25 4.53 -12.54
C LEU A 60 2.49 3.63 -12.53
N LEU A 61 3.19 3.54 -11.39
CA LEU A 61 4.33 2.62 -11.24
C LEU A 61 3.90 1.16 -11.40
N ALA A 62 2.79 0.78 -10.76
CA ALA A 62 2.21 -0.54 -10.88
C ALA A 62 1.80 -0.87 -12.32
N ALA A 63 1.15 0.08 -13.00
CA ALA A 63 0.76 -0.07 -14.40
C ALA A 63 1.99 -0.21 -15.31
N ALA A 64 3.02 0.62 -15.14
CA ALA A 64 4.25 0.53 -15.91
C ALA A 64 4.96 -0.84 -15.72
N ALA A 65 5.03 -1.33 -14.48
CA ALA A 65 5.59 -2.64 -14.19
C ALA A 65 4.75 -3.80 -14.78
N SER A 66 3.42 -3.67 -14.75
CA SER A 66 2.49 -4.72 -15.20
C SER A 66 2.36 -4.76 -16.72
N LEU A 67 2.42 -3.60 -17.38
CA LEU A 67 2.23 -3.45 -18.83
C LEU A 67 3.57 -3.49 -19.57
N GLY A 68 4.67 -3.08 -18.92
CA GLY A 68 6.04 -3.16 -19.46
C GLY A 68 6.60 -4.59 -19.54
N ALA A 69 5.96 -5.55 -18.86
CA ALA A 69 6.25 -6.99 -18.97
C ALA A 69 5.58 -7.65 -20.20
N GLY A 70 5.04 -6.86 -21.14
CA GLY A 70 4.52 -7.31 -22.43
C GLY A 70 5.59 -7.58 -23.50
N GLY A 71 6.79 -8.01 -23.08
CA GLY A 71 7.85 -8.52 -23.94
C GLY A 71 8.27 -9.90 -23.43
N ASP A 72 7.67 -10.93 -24.02
CA ASP A 72 8.06 -12.35 -23.99
C ASP A 72 7.85 -13.14 -22.69
N GLY A 73 6.74 -13.89 -22.67
CA GLY A 73 6.77 -15.32 -22.35
C GLY A 73 6.81 -15.76 -20.89
N GLY A 74 5.62 -15.88 -20.29
CA GLY A 74 5.18 -17.04 -19.51
C GLY A 74 6.06 -17.60 -18.38
N ALA A 75 5.62 -17.39 -17.14
CA ALA A 75 5.37 -18.48 -16.19
C ALA A 75 4.60 -17.90 -15.01
N GLY A 76 3.35 -18.34 -14.85
CA GLY A 76 2.60 -18.07 -13.65
C GLY A 76 3.36 -18.57 -12.42
N SER A 77 3.54 -17.71 -11.45
CA SER A 77 3.62 -18.11 -10.05
C SER A 77 2.56 -17.33 -9.34
N GLY A 78 1.50 -18.03 -8.95
CA GLY A 78 0.47 -17.50 -8.09
C GLY A 78 1.11 -17.06 -6.78
N ALA A 79 1.35 -15.76 -6.66
CA ALA A 79 1.51 -15.14 -5.36
C ALA A 79 0.10 -15.09 -4.76
N GLN A 80 -0.25 -16.14 -4.03
CA GLN A 80 -1.41 -16.11 -3.17
C GLN A 80 -1.22 -14.95 -2.18
N PRO A 81 -2.11 -13.94 -2.16
CA PRO A 81 -2.08 -12.94 -1.11
C PRO A 81 -2.27 -13.66 0.24
N PRO A 82 -1.65 -13.19 1.34
CA PRO A 82 -1.76 -13.87 2.62
C PRO A 82 -3.22 -13.95 3.07
N GLY A 83 -3.79 -15.15 2.96
CA GLY A 83 -4.93 -15.69 3.69
C GLY A 83 -6.18 -14.84 3.79
N CYS A 84 -7.11 -15.01 2.85
CA CYS A 84 -8.53 -14.89 3.18
C CYS A 84 -9.03 -16.25 3.66
N CYS A 85 -9.56 -16.31 4.89
CA CYS A 85 -10.08 -17.53 5.51
C CYS A 85 -11.09 -18.23 4.59
N SER A 86 -10.82 -19.49 4.22
CA SER A 86 -11.84 -20.37 3.65
C SER A 86 -12.45 -21.17 4.79
N GLY A 87 -13.71 -20.87 5.11
CA GLY A 87 -14.42 -21.50 6.21
C GLY A 87 -14.67 -22.99 6.00
N ALA A 88 -14.62 -23.73 7.12
CA ALA A 88 -15.55 -24.78 7.51
C ALA A 88 -15.57 -24.80 9.05
#